data_AF-A0A538IK87-F1
#
_entry.id   AF-A0A538IK87-F1
#
_cell.length_a   1.000
_cell.length_b   1.000
_cell.length_c   1.000
_cell.angle_alpha   90.00
_cell.angle_beta   90.00
_cell.angle_gamma   90.00
#
_symmetry.space_group_name_H-M   'P 1'
#
loop_
_entity.id
_entity.type
_entity.pdbx_description
1 polymer ?
#
loop_
_entity_poly.entity_id
_entity_poly.type
_entity_poly.pdbx_seq_one_letter_code
_entity_poly.pdbx_strand_id
1 'polypeptide(L)'
;MRPRSANEWRDFWRDGGERELHAQLDEFAPYSVRIATLLGSGAPERALVGELGRIREHELAAPADPLRDAEVARRIRAWFPGTP
;
A
#
# COMPACT_ATOMS: atom_id res chain seq x y z
N MET A 1 -3.35 14.76 1.68
CA MET A 1 -3.17 15.43 0.36
C MET A 1 -2.47 14.45 -0.57
N ARG A 2 -2.98 14.19 -1.78
CA ARG A 2 -2.29 13.29 -2.73
C ARG A 2 -1.21 14.07 -3.49
N PRO A 3 0.03 13.57 -3.55
CA PRO A 3 1.09 14.20 -4.35
C PRO A 3 0.77 14.20 -5.85
N ARG A 4 1.02 15.33 -6.51
CA ARG A 4 0.81 15.55 -7.96
C ARG A 4 2.11 15.66 -8.75
N SER A 5 3.26 15.67 -8.09
CA SER A 5 4.58 15.70 -8.71
C SER A 5 5.56 14.79 -7.96
N ALA A 6 6.70 14.49 -8.59
CA ALA A 6 7.76 13.71 -7.95
C ALA A 6 8.34 14.38 -6.70
N ASN A 7 8.34 15.72 -6.65
CA ASN A 7 8.78 16.47 -5.46
C ASN A 7 7.74 16.38 -4.34
N GLU A 8 6.47 16.65 -4.66
CA GLU A 8 5.37 16.47 -3.69
C GLU A 8 5.32 15.02 -3.16
N TRP A 9 5.68 14.04 -3.99
CA TRP A 9 5.72 12.64 -3.61
C TRP A 9 6.81 12.40 -2.56
N ARG A 10 8.02 12.90 -2.83
CA ARG A 10 9.15 12.80 -1.91
C ARG A 10 8.88 13.52 -0.59
N ASP A 11 8.26 14.69 -0.64
CA ASP A 11 7.95 15.49 0.54
C ASP A 11 6.86 14.81 1.38
N PHE A 12 5.80 14.28 0.75
CA PHE A 12 4.76 13.53 1.45
C PHE A 12 5.30 12.32 2.23
N TRP A 13 6.19 11.53 1.62
CA TRP A 13 6.80 10.38 2.31
C TRP A 13 7.75 10.82 3.43
N ARG A 14 8.44 11.95 3.26
CA ARG A 14 9.32 12.54 4.28
C ARG A 14 8.53 13.08 5.48
N ASP A 15 7.37 13.67 5.24
CA ASP A 15 6.60 14.44 6.22
C ASP A 15 5.60 13.59 7.04
N GLY A 16 5.65 12.26 6.90
CA GLY A 16 4.85 11.34 7.72
C GLY A 16 4.01 10.33 6.94
N GLY A 17 3.98 10.42 5.60
CA GLY A 17 3.25 9.48 4.75
C GLY A 17 3.66 8.03 5.00
N GLU A 18 4.95 7.76 5.29
CA GLU A 18 5.40 6.41 5.64
C GLU A 18 4.77 5.90 6.92
N ARG A 19 4.74 6.72 7.97
CA ARG A 19 4.16 6.36 9.26
C ARG A 19 2.66 6.11 9.14
N GLU A 20 1.96 6.95 8.38
CA GLU A 20 0.53 6.77 8.10
C GLU A 20 0.26 5.49 7.31
N LEU A 21 1.09 5.19 6.29
CA LEU A 21 0.97 3.96 5.51
C LEU A 21 1.22 2.73 6.38
N HIS A 22 2.24 2.74 7.25
CA HIS A 22 2.49 1.64 8.20
C HIS A 22 1.26 1.34 9.04
N ALA A 23 0.55 2.37 9.52
CA ALA A 23 -0.69 2.20 10.28
C ALA A 23 -1.85 1.59 9.47
N GLN A 24 -1.80 1.65 8.13
CA GLN A 24 -2.77 0.98 7.26
C GLN A 24 -2.40 -0.47 6.95
N LEU A 25 -1.10 -0.80 7.03
CA LEU A 25 -0.55 -2.05 6.54
C LEU A 25 -0.55 -3.19 7.57
N ASP A 26 -0.68 -2.90 8.87
CA ASP A 26 -0.62 -3.91 9.94
C ASP A 26 0.62 -4.83 9.79
N GLU A 27 0.40 -6.13 9.55
CA GLU A 27 1.44 -7.14 9.32
C GLU A 27 2.30 -6.89 8.07
N PHE A 28 1.81 -6.08 7.12
CA PHE A 28 2.53 -5.71 5.90
C PHE A 28 3.42 -4.47 6.06
N ALA A 29 3.47 -3.85 7.24
CA ALA A 29 4.22 -2.62 7.47
C ALA A 29 5.71 -2.67 7.01
N PRO A 30 6.46 -3.79 7.18
CA PRO A 30 7.83 -3.88 6.66
C PRO A 30 7.96 -3.73 5.13
N TYR A 31 6.87 -3.88 4.38
CA TYR A 31 6.84 -3.81 2.92
C TYR A 31 6.30 -2.47 2.39
N SER A 32 6.24 -1.46 3.25
CA SER A 32 5.70 -0.11 2.96
C SER A 32 6.26 0.49 1.67
N VAL A 33 7.55 0.38 1.40
CA VAL A 33 8.21 0.95 0.21
C VAL A 33 7.68 0.33 -1.08
N ARG A 34 7.45 -0.98 -1.09
CA ARG A 34 6.92 -1.69 -2.27
C ARG A 34 5.47 -1.28 -2.53
N ILE A 35 4.67 -1.18 -1.47
CA ILE A 35 3.28 -0.72 -1.56
C ILE A 35 3.21 0.75 -1.99
N ALA A 36 4.05 1.63 -1.43
CA ALA A 36 4.17 3.02 -1.83
C ALA A 36 4.50 3.14 -3.33
N THR A 37 5.37 2.28 -3.85
CA THR A 37 5.72 2.26 -5.28
C THR A 37 4.50 1.95 -6.16
N LEU A 38 3.65 0.99 -5.76
CA LEU A 38 2.37 0.69 -6.45
C LEU A 38 1.37 1.86 -6.36
N LEU A 39 1.32 2.56 -5.23
CA LEU A 39 0.49 3.75 -5.10
C LEU A 39 0.97 4.89 -6.01
N GLY A 40 2.30 5.06 -6.11
CA GLY A 40 2.93 6.09 -6.94
C GLY A 40 2.76 5.86 -8.43
N SER A 41 2.70 4.60 -8.86
CA SER A 41 2.39 4.24 -10.25
C SER A 41 0.90 4.32 -10.59
N GLY A 42 0.03 4.59 -9.61
CA GLY A 42 -1.42 4.60 -9.81
C GLY A 42 -2.01 3.21 -10.09
N ALA A 43 -1.37 2.14 -9.58
CA ALA A 43 -1.86 0.77 -9.76
C ALA A 43 -3.34 0.62 -9.33
N PRO A 44 -4.16 -0.26 -9.93
CA PRO A 44 -5.53 -0.48 -9.47
C PRO A 44 -5.57 -1.25 -8.13
N GLU A 45 -6.70 -1.22 -7.41
CA GLU A 45 -6.88 -1.94 -6.14
C GLU A 45 -6.57 -3.45 -6.26
N ARG A 46 -7.02 -4.10 -7.33
CA ARG A 46 -6.71 -5.52 -7.60
C ARG A 46 -5.21 -5.83 -7.64
N ALA A 47 -4.38 -4.86 -8.05
CA ALA A 47 -2.93 -5.04 -8.07
C ALA A 47 -2.34 -4.97 -6.66
N LEU A 48 -2.91 -4.15 -5.77
CA LEU A 48 -2.56 -4.15 -4.35
C LEU A 48 -2.92 -5.49 -3.71
N VAL A 49 -4.13 -6.02 -3.96
CA VAL A 49 -4.54 -7.34 -3.44
C VAL A 49 -3.56 -8.43 -3.88
N GLY A 50 -3.20 -8.46 -5.16
CA GLY A 50 -2.25 -9.44 -5.68
C GLY A 50 -0.84 -9.30 -5.09
N GLU A 51 -0.39 -8.07 -4.80
CA GLU A 51 0.90 -7.86 -4.12
C GLU A 51 0.85 -8.31 -2.66
N LEU A 52 -0.21 -7.97 -1.94
CA LEU A 52 -0.39 -8.38 -0.54
C LEU A 52 -0.44 -9.90 -0.41
N GLY A 53 -1.14 -10.59 -1.32
CA GLY A 53 -1.16 -12.05 -1.37
C GLY A 53 0.22 -12.66 -1.63
N ARG A 54 1.01 -12.08 -2.54
CA ARG A 54 2.41 -12.52 -2.77
C ARG A 54 3.27 -12.33 -1.53
N ILE A 55 3.16 -11.15 -0.88
CA ILE A 55 3.87 -10.85 0.37
C ILE A 55 3.51 -11.86 1.46
N ARG A 56 2.22 -12.15 1.61
CA ARG A 56 1.71 -13.10 2.59
C ARG A 56 2.28 -14.49 2.39
N GLU A 57 2.24 -14.98 1.16
CA GLU A 57 2.65 -16.34 0.83
C GLU A 57 4.17 -16.52 0.90
N HIS A 58 4.94 -15.58 0.32
CA HIS A 58 6.36 -15.80 0.08
C HIS A 58 7.27 -15.13 1.11
N GLU A 59 6.87 -14.00 1.69
CA GLU A 59 7.72 -13.26 2.62
C GLU A 59 7.25 -13.38 4.08
N LEU A 60 5.95 -13.50 4.34
CA LEU A 60 5.40 -13.75 5.69
C LEU A 60 5.27 -15.25 6.00
N ALA A 61 5.35 -16.12 4.98
CA ALA A 61 5.11 -17.56 5.09
C ALA A 61 3.77 -17.89 5.79
N ALA A 62 2.75 -17.05 5.57
CA ALA A 62 1.43 -17.20 6.16
C ALA A 62 0.46 -17.87 5.17
N PRO A 63 -0.57 -18.58 5.64
CA PRO A 63 -1.61 -19.14 4.78
C PRO A 63 -2.28 -18.05 3.95
N ALA A 64 -2.67 -18.37 2.71
CA ALA A 64 -3.40 -17.43 1.87
C ALA A 64 -4.68 -16.96 2.55
N ASP A 65 -4.88 -15.64 2.58
CA ASP A 65 -6.11 -15.01 3.09
C ASP A 65 -6.56 -13.87 2.16
N PRO A 66 -7.24 -14.22 1.05
CA PRO A 66 -7.65 -13.23 0.06
C PRO A 66 -8.63 -12.19 0.60
N LEU A 67 -9.41 -12.53 1.63
CA LEU A 67 -10.36 -11.59 2.25
C LEU A 67 -9.60 -10.53 3.04
N ARG A 68 -8.60 -10.93 3.82
CA ARG A 68 -7.73 -10.01 4.55
C ARG A 68 -6.92 -9.12 3.61
N ASP A 69 -6.39 -9.68 2.54
CA ASP A 69 -5.62 -8.92 1.54
C ASP A 69 -6.51 -7.88 0.84
N ALA A 70 -7.76 -8.23 0.51
CA ALA A 70 -8.75 -7.31 -0.03
C ALA A 70 -9.13 -6.22 0.99
N GLU A 71 -9.32 -6.57 2.26
CA GLU A 71 -9.62 -5.61 3.32
C GLU A 71 -8.51 -4.56 3.48
N VAL A 72 -7.26 -5.02 3.55
CA VAL A 72 -6.08 -4.14 3.66
C VAL A 72 -5.94 -3.27 2.42
N ALA A 73 -6.08 -3.82 1.21
CA ALA A 73 -6.04 -3.06 -0.03
C ALA A 73 -7.12 -1.96 -0.08
N ARG A 74 -8.35 -2.29 0.32
CA ARG A 74 -9.47 -1.34 0.38
C ARG A 74 -9.21 -0.21 1.38
N ARG A 75 -8.66 -0.53 2.56
CA ARG A 75 -8.27 0.46 3.57
C ARG A 75 -7.18 1.40 3.06
N ILE A 76 -6.14 0.87 2.43
CA ILE A 76 -5.09 1.67 1.78
C ILE A 76 -5.70 2.57 0.70
N ARG A 77 -6.66 2.06 -0.09
CA ARG A 77 -7.34 2.85 -1.13
C ARG A 77 -8.24 3.95 -0.59
N ALA A 78 -8.91 3.71 0.53
CA ALA A 78 -9.69 4.73 1.21
C ALA A 78 -8.79 5.86 1.76
N TRP A 79 -7.61 5.51 2.29
CA TRP A 79 -6.62 6.48 2.77
C TRP A 79 -5.91 7.21 1.63
N PHE A 80 -5.54 6.50 0.56
CA PHE A 80 -4.85 7.02 -0.62
C PHE A 80 -5.65 6.74 -1.90
N PRO A 81 -6.69 7.55 -2.17
CA PRO A 81 -7.56 7.34 -3.31
C PRO A 81 -6.78 7.41 -4.63
N GLY A 82 -6.98 6.40 -5.46
CA GLY A 82 -6.47 6.35 -6.82
C GLY A 82 -7.09 7.43 -7.70
N THR A 83 -6.64 7.52 -8.95
CA THR A 83 -7.32 8.34 -9.96
C THR A 83 -8.61 7.59 -10.33
N PRO A 84 -9.75 8.28 -10.50
CA PRO A 84 -10.98 7.65 -10.99
C PRO A 84 -10.77 6.94 -12.34
#